data_AF-A0A9D1DTN6-F1
#
_entry.id   AF-A0A9D1DTN6-F1
#
_cell.length_a   1.000
_cell.length_b   1.000
_cell.length_c   1.000
_cell.angle_alpha   90.00
_cell.angle_beta   90.00
_cell.angle_gamma   90.00
#
_symmetry.space_group_name_H-M   'P 1'
#
loop_
_entity.id
_entity.type
_entity.pdbx_description
1 polymer ?
#
loop_
_entity_poly.entity_id
_entity_poly.type
_entity_poly.pdbx_seq_one_letter_code
_entity_poly.pdbx_strand_id
1 'polypeptide(L)'
;MKNSINSAKIGNRELINLLIGVANENSVDVQEDSLSIIHDIILEYKVLCEYLRKNYVVGDLDTFKMASCMMVAVNKHGFTEEKLVNASIAVDAAYKMCEKPYTNIRKDITIKLEEVDFKEVFKDDMEFYQNSKNMLINSLINETGASLTYFLNLEQLYNLALEKKYQYIKMAVCKKIRKRKM
;
A
#
# COMPACT_ATOMS: atom_id res chain seq x y z
N MET A 1 4.70 22.45 23.82
CA MET A 1 3.58 21.49 23.75
C MET A 1 3.95 20.42 22.73
N LYS A 2 4.14 19.17 23.16
CA LYS A 2 4.31 18.04 22.24
C LYS A 2 2.91 17.65 21.77
N ASN A 3 2.51 18.09 20.58
CA ASN A 3 1.35 17.50 19.92
C ASN A 3 1.74 16.07 19.56
N SER A 4 1.41 15.11 20.42
CA SER A 4 1.45 13.70 20.03
C SER A 4 0.33 13.51 19.02
N ILE A 5 0.67 13.64 17.74
CA ILE A 5 -0.21 13.24 16.65
C ILE A 5 -0.44 11.74 16.85
N ASN A 6 -1.69 11.36 17.10
CA ASN A 6 -2.10 9.97 17.20
C ASN A 6 -1.90 9.33 15.82
N SER A 7 -0.69 8.83 15.55
CA SER A 7 -0.44 7.99 14.38
C SER A 7 -1.44 6.83 14.41
N ALA A 8 -2.14 6.63 13.30
CA ALA A 8 -3.09 5.53 13.18
C ALA A 8 -2.35 4.21 13.42
N LYS A 9 -2.75 3.47 14.45
CA LYS A 9 -2.19 2.15 14.75
C LYS A 9 -3.05 1.10 14.10
N ILE A 10 -2.51 0.45 13.08
CA ILE A 10 -3.11 -0.75 12.49
C ILE A 10 -3.05 -1.88 13.54
N GLY A 11 -4.19 -2.51 13.82
CA GLY A 11 -4.25 -3.61 14.77
C GLY A 11 -3.61 -4.88 14.21
N ASN A 12 -3.01 -5.72 15.06
CA ASN A 12 -2.44 -7.01 14.62
C ASN A 12 -3.45 -7.86 13.83
N ARG A 13 -4.73 -7.88 14.25
CA ARG A 13 -5.78 -8.62 13.54
C ARG A 13 -5.99 -8.10 12.12
N GLU A 14 -5.92 -6.80 11.91
CA GLU A 14 -6.04 -6.19 10.57
C GLU A 14 -4.83 -6.55 9.71
N LEU A 15 -3.62 -6.54 10.28
CA LEU A 15 -2.40 -6.96 9.59
C LEU A 15 -2.45 -8.45 9.19
N ILE A 16 -2.91 -9.31 10.10
CA ILE A 16 -3.08 -10.74 9.81
C ILE A 16 -4.08 -10.94 8.67
N ASN A 17 -5.25 -10.30 8.74
CA ASN A 17 -6.27 -10.40 7.70
C ASN A 17 -5.77 -9.87 6.35
N LEU A 18 -5.00 -8.77 6.36
CA LEU A 18 -4.36 -8.23 5.16
C LEU A 18 -3.44 -9.29 4.53
N LEU A 19 -2.52 -9.86 5.32
CA LEU A 19 -1.52 -10.81 4.85
C LEU A 19 -2.16 -12.10 4.33
N ILE A 20 -3.15 -12.65 5.03
CA ILE A 20 -3.91 -13.82 4.56
C ILE A 20 -4.63 -13.49 3.26
N GLY A 21 -5.29 -12.33 3.18
CA GLY A 21 -6.01 -11.89 2.00
C GLY A 21 -5.11 -11.81 0.77
N VAL A 22 -3.94 -11.16 0.88
CA VAL A 22 -3.04 -10.99 -0.26
C VAL A 22 -2.31 -12.27 -0.66
N ALA A 23 -2.01 -13.16 0.29
CA ALA A 23 -1.45 -14.48 0.00
C ALA A 23 -2.45 -15.30 -0.84
N ASN A 24 -3.71 -15.35 -0.40
CA ASN A 24 -4.78 -16.03 -1.12
C ASN A 24 -5.03 -15.43 -2.52
N GLU A 25 -5.01 -14.10 -2.66
CA GLU A 25 -5.11 -13.43 -3.97
C GLU A 25 -3.96 -13.81 -4.93
N ASN A 26 -2.80 -14.21 -4.38
CA ASN A 26 -1.63 -14.69 -5.12
C ASN A 26 -1.55 -16.23 -5.19
N SER A 27 -2.66 -16.93 -4.95
CA SER A 27 -2.74 -18.41 -5.00
C SER A 27 -1.81 -19.13 -4.01
N VAL A 28 -1.46 -18.48 -2.89
CA VAL A 28 -0.71 -19.08 -1.79
C VAL A 28 -1.68 -19.40 -0.66
N ASP A 29 -1.84 -20.69 -0.37
CA ASP A 29 -2.67 -21.18 0.72
C ASP A 29 -1.97 -20.94 2.07
N VAL A 30 -2.63 -20.22 2.97
CA VAL A 30 -2.08 -19.92 4.30
C VAL A 30 -2.56 -20.98 5.29
N GLN A 31 -1.65 -21.90 5.61
CA GLN A 31 -1.89 -22.98 6.57
C GLN A 31 -1.36 -22.62 7.97
N GLU A 32 -1.52 -23.53 8.92
CA GLU A 32 -1.12 -23.31 10.32
C GLU A 32 0.38 -22.97 10.46
N ASP A 33 1.23 -23.61 9.65
CA ASP A 33 2.67 -23.36 9.61
C ASP A 33 3.01 -21.92 9.15
N SER A 34 2.16 -21.31 8.33
CA SER A 34 2.30 -19.94 7.83
C SER A 34 2.05 -18.88 8.92
N LEU A 35 1.47 -19.24 10.08
CA LEU A 35 1.24 -18.30 11.18
C LEU A 35 2.55 -17.78 11.78
N SER A 36 3.59 -18.62 11.80
CA SER A 36 4.94 -18.24 12.25
C SER A 36 5.53 -17.15 11.34
N ILE A 37 5.42 -17.35 10.02
CA ILE A 37 5.84 -16.39 8.99
C ILE A 37 5.07 -15.07 9.14
N ILE A 38 3.74 -15.13 9.30
CA ILE A 38 2.91 -13.93 9.50
C ILE A 38 3.35 -13.15 10.73
N HIS A 39 3.64 -13.86 11.82
CA HIS A 39 4.14 -13.24 13.05
C HIS A 39 5.48 -12.52 12.81
N ASP A 40 6.42 -13.16 12.12
CA ASP A 40 7.73 -12.60 11.81
C ASP A 40 7.63 -11.37 10.88
N ILE A 41 6.77 -11.43 9.86
CA ILE A 41 6.45 -10.27 8.99
C ILE A 41 5.93 -9.10 9.83
N ILE A 42 4.98 -9.34 10.75
CA ILE A 42 4.40 -8.28 11.59
C ILE A 42 5.44 -7.69 12.53
N LEU A 43 6.35 -8.51 13.06
CA LEU A 43 7.43 -8.06 13.93
C LEU A 43 8.40 -7.16 13.16
N GLU A 44 8.87 -7.61 11.99
CA GLU A 44 9.75 -6.84 11.10
C GLU A 44 9.09 -5.53 10.66
N TYR A 45 7.82 -5.57 10.24
CA TYR A 45 7.03 -4.39 9.88
C TYR A 45 7.07 -3.33 10.99
N LYS A 46 6.84 -3.74 12.24
CA LYS A 46 6.89 -2.82 13.39
C LYS A 46 8.27 -2.24 13.62
N VAL A 47 9.32 -3.07 13.52
CA VAL A 47 10.71 -2.62 13.65
C VAL A 47 11.05 -1.56 12.59
N LEU A 48 10.67 -1.80 11.33
CA LEU A 48 10.87 -0.87 10.22
C LEU A 48 10.09 0.43 10.42
N CYS A 49 8.86 0.35 10.93
CA CYS A 49 8.03 1.52 11.26
C CYS A 49 8.66 2.37 12.37
N GLU A 50 9.16 1.76 13.43
CA GLU A 50 9.89 2.46 14.50
C GLU A 50 11.20 3.07 14.00
N TYR A 51 11.90 2.37 13.11
CA TYR A 51 13.11 2.88 12.48
C TYR A 51 12.83 4.15 11.66
N LEU A 52 11.81 4.14 10.80
CA LEU A 52 11.42 5.32 10.02
C LEU A 52 11.00 6.48 10.91
N ARG A 53 10.20 6.21 11.95
CA ARG A 53 9.74 7.24 12.89
C ARG A 53 10.91 7.95 13.58
N LYS A 54 11.99 7.24 13.90
CA LYS A 54 13.16 7.81 14.60
C LYS A 54 14.11 8.58 13.68
N ASN A 55 14.24 8.18 12.41
CA ASN A 55 15.31 8.65 11.53
C ASN A 55 14.86 9.67 10.47
N TYR A 56 13.57 9.84 10.23
CA TYR A 56 13.07 10.82 9.26
C TYR A 56 12.57 12.10 9.93
N VAL A 57 13.03 13.25 9.41
CA VAL A 57 12.97 14.60 10.01
C VAL A 57 11.55 15.13 10.24
N VAL A 58 10.53 14.60 9.55
CA VAL A 58 9.12 14.97 9.76
C VAL A 58 8.38 13.81 10.41
N GLY A 59 8.53 13.74 11.73
CA GLY A 59 7.49 13.50 12.74
C GLY A 59 6.62 12.25 12.69
N ASP A 60 6.04 11.88 11.56
CA ASP A 60 4.97 10.89 11.53
C ASP A 60 5.03 9.96 10.32
N LEU A 61 4.70 8.71 10.63
CA LEU A 61 4.57 7.61 9.70
C LEU A 61 3.23 7.74 8.96
N ASP A 62 3.26 8.26 7.74
CA ASP A 62 2.08 8.27 6.87
C ASP A 62 1.82 6.88 6.26
N THR A 63 0.63 6.72 5.67
CA THR A 63 0.21 5.47 5.03
C THR A 63 1.23 4.90 4.05
N PHE A 64 1.88 5.74 3.23
CA PHE A 64 2.79 5.27 2.19
C PHE A 64 4.10 4.77 2.79
N LYS A 65 4.59 5.42 3.85
CA LYS A 65 5.72 4.93 4.64
C LYS A 65 5.38 3.60 5.32
N MET A 66 4.18 3.47 5.92
CA MET A 66 3.72 2.18 6.50
C MET A 66 3.66 1.08 5.44
N ALA A 67 3.05 1.37 4.29
CA ALA A 67 2.92 0.42 3.19
C ALA A 67 4.30 -0.01 2.65
N SER A 68 5.26 0.91 2.57
CA SER A 68 6.65 0.59 2.23
C SER A 68 7.30 -0.36 3.26
N CYS A 69 7.09 -0.13 4.56
CA CYS A 69 7.56 -1.05 5.60
C CYS A 69 6.94 -2.44 5.47
N MET A 70 5.63 -2.51 5.19
CA MET A 70 4.93 -3.78 5.00
C MET A 70 5.49 -4.53 3.79
N MET A 71 5.70 -3.83 2.68
CA MET A 71 6.27 -4.39 1.46
C MET A 71 7.64 -5.02 1.72
N VAL A 72 8.52 -4.31 2.41
CA VAL A 72 9.86 -4.83 2.75
C VAL A 72 9.77 -6.04 3.68
N ALA A 73 8.93 -5.97 4.71
CA ALA A 73 8.77 -7.06 5.68
C ALA A 73 8.25 -8.35 5.03
N VAL A 74 7.22 -8.24 4.18
CA VAL A 74 6.68 -9.38 3.44
C VAL A 74 7.73 -9.98 2.51
N ASN A 75 8.42 -9.15 1.73
CA ASN A 75 9.42 -9.63 0.77
C ASN A 75 10.62 -10.31 1.46
N LYS A 76 11.01 -9.82 2.66
CA LYS A 76 12.13 -10.36 3.44
C LYS A 76 11.84 -11.76 3.98
N HIS A 77 10.68 -11.94 4.60
CA HIS A 77 10.33 -13.21 5.24
C HIS A 77 9.75 -14.22 4.24
N GLY A 78 8.94 -13.75 3.30
CA GLY A 78 8.34 -14.57 2.25
C GLY A 78 7.34 -15.60 2.77
N PHE A 79 6.36 -15.96 1.94
CA PHE A 79 5.45 -17.08 2.21
C PHE A 79 5.89 -18.37 1.52
N THR A 80 6.75 -18.24 0.49
CA THR A 80 7.16 -19.33 -0.40
C THR A 80 8.67 -19.26 -0.64
N GLU A 81 9.23 -20.29 -1.28
CA GLU A 81 10.62 -20.24 -1.76
C GLU A 81 10.79 -19.35 -3.02
N GLU A 82 9.68 -19.03 -3.70
CA GLU A 82 9.69 -18.26 -4.94
C GLU A 82 9.73 -16.75 -4.68
N LYS A 83 10.91 -16.14 -4.91
CA LYS A 83 11.12 -14.69 -4.75
C LYS A 83 10.10 -13.84 -5.50
N LEU A 84 9.74 -14.23 -6.73
CA LEU A 84 8.79 -13.50 -7.56
C LEU A 84 7.40 -13.47 -6.92
N VAL A 85 6.93 -14.61 -6.39
CA VAL A 85 5.64 -14.73 -5.71
C VAL A 85 5.64 -13.87 -4.45
N ASN A 86 6.69 -13.96 -3.62
CA ASN A 86 6.81 -13.16 -2.41
C ASN A 86 6.84 -11.65 -2.70
N ALA A 87 7.55 -11.22 -3.75
CA ALA A 87 7.57 -9.83 -4.19
C ALA A 87 6.19 -9.37 -4.69
N SER A 88 5.44 -10.22 -5.40
CA SER A 88 4.06 -9.92 -5.81
C SER A 88 3.14 -9.73 -4.60
N ILE A 89 3.18 -10.66 -3.64
CA ILE A 89 2.41 -10.56 -2.38
C ILE A 89 2.76 -9.28 -1.62
N ALA A 90 4.05 -8.95 -1.53
CA ALA A 90 4.53 -7.74 -0.86
C ALA A 90 3.95 -6.46 -1.48
N VAL A 91 3.98 -6.36 -2.82
CA VAL A 91 3.43 -5.20 -3.52
C VAL A 91 1.92 -5.13 -3.36
N ASP A 92 1.21 -6.26 -3.44
CA ASP A 92 -0.24 -6.31 -3.22
C ASP A 92 -0.63 -5.90 -1.79
N ALA A 93 0.14 -6.32 -0.77
CA ALA A 93 -0.05 -5.87 0.61
C ALA A 93 0.07 -4.35 0.73
N ALA A 94 1.11 -3.77 0.12
CA ALA A 94 1.33 -2.34 0.11
C ALA A 94 0.19 -1.60 -0.62
N TYR A 95 -0.23 -2.10 -1.78
CA TYR A 95 -1.33 -1.53 -2.55
C TYR A 95 -2.64 -1.55 -1.75
N LYS A 96 -2.98 -2.66 -1.11
CA LYS A 96 -4.17 -2.77 -0.25
C LYS A 96 -4.17 -1.77 0.91
N MET A 97 -3.01 -1.51 1.51
CA MET A 97 -2.86 -0.45 2.52
C MET A 97 -3.07 0.94 1.92
N CYS A 98 -2.67 1.18 0.67
CA CYS A 98 -2.88 2.45 -0.03
C CYS A 98 -4.32 2.63 -0.56
N GLU A 99 -5.03 1.56 -0.87
CA GLU A 99 -6.45 1.56 -1.29
C GLU A 99 -7.38 1.96 -0.12
N LYS A 100 -7.01 1.58 1.11
CA LYS A 100 -7.69 1.95 2.36
C LYS A 100 -6.75 2.72 3.28
N PRO A 101 -6.38 3.95 2.89
CA PRO A 101 -5.33 4.69 3.57
C PRO A 101 -5.79 5.20 4.93
N TYR A 102 -4.88 5.20 5.90
CA TYR A 102 -5.17 5.64 7.27
C TYR A 102 -5.08 7.17 7.37
N THR A 103 -3.87 7.69 7.18
CA THR A 103 -3.55 9.11 7.29
C THR A 103 -2.41 9.50 6.36
N ASN A 104 -2.37 10.78 5.98
CA ASN A 104 -1.19 11.45 5.44
C ASN A 104 -0.75 12.54 6.42
N ILE A 105 0.55 12.83 6.50
CA ILE A 105 1.06 13.95 7.27
C ILE A 105 1.68 14.95 6.30
N ARG A 106 1.04 16.12 6.17
CA ARG A 106 1.53 17.23 5.35
C ARG A 106 1.67 18.46 6.23
N LYS A 107 2.90 19.00 6.31
CA LYS A 107 3.21 20.21 7.11
C LYS A 107 2.67 20.11 8.55
N ASP A 108 2.93 18.98 9.21
CA ASP A 108 2.49 18.68 10.59
C ASP A 108 0.97 18.60 10.79
N ILE A 109 0.19 18.47 9.71
CA ILE A 109 -1.25 18.26 9.74
C ILE A 109 -1.57 16.85 9.27
N THR A 110 -2.29 16.10 10.10
CA THR A 110 -2.87 14.81 9.74
C THR A 110 -4.08 15.01 8.84
N ILE A 111 -4.00 14.48 7.63
CA ILE A 111 -5.08 14.52 6.64
C ILE A 111 -5.65 13.12 6.49
N LYS A 112 -6.97 13.00 6.57
CA LYS A 112 -7.66 11.76 6.22
C LYS A 112 -7.60 11.60 4.70
N LEU A 113 -7.03 10.48 4.26
CA LEU A 113 -6.99 10.10 2.86
C LEU A 113 -8.29 9.40 2.46
N GLU A 114 -8.56 9.37 1.15
CA GLU A 114 -9.77 8.76 0.60
C GLU A 114 -9.52 7.32 0.19
N GLU A 115 -10.53 6.49 0.36
CA GLU A 115 -10.50 5.14 -0.20
C GLU A 115 -10.57 5.19 -1.73
N VAL A 116 -9.80 4.30 -2.36
CA VAL A 116 -9.71 4.15 -3.81
C VAL A 116 -9.50 2.68 -4.14
N ASP A 117 -10.24 2.16 -5.13
CA ASP A 117 -10.01 0.82 -5.67
C ASP A 117 -9.15 0.97 -6.92
N PHE A 118 -7.89 0.52 -6.86
CA PHE A 118 -6.97 0.70 -7.98
C PHE A 118 -7.41 -0.11 -9.20
N LYS A 119 -7.87 -1.35 -9.02
CA LYS A 119 -8.30 -2.20 -10.15
C LYS A 119 -9.47 -1.57 -10.89
N GLU A 120 -10.45 -1.01 -10.15
CA GLU A 120 -11.59 -0.33 -10.78
C GLU A 120 -11.19 1.00 -11.44
N VAL A 121 -10.32 1.79 -10.81
CA VAL A 121 -9.89 3.08 -11.35
C VAL A 121 -9.04 2.93 -12.61
N PHE A 122 -8.17 1.91 -12.65
CA PHE A 122 -7.29 1.65 -13.79
C PHE A 122 -7.85 0.61 -14.77
N LYS A 123 -9.13 0.24 -14.69
CA LYS A 123 -9.72 -0.79 -15.56
C LYS A 123 -9.57 -0.52 -17.07
N ASP A 124 -9.59 0.75 -17.47
CA ASP A 124 -9.41 1.18 -18.86
C ASP A 124 -7.92 1.38 -19.24
N ASP A 125 -7.01 1.23 -18.27
CA ASP A 125 -5.57 1.48 -18.37
C ASP A 125 -4.78 0.42 -17.57
N MET A 126 -5.22 -0.85 -17.70
CA MET A 126 -4.68 -1.96 -16.91
C MET A 126 -3.21 -2.22 -17.22
N GLU A 127 -2.76 -1.93 -18.44
CA GLU A 127 -1.36 -2.03 -18.82
C GLU A 127 -0.49 -1.10 -17.95
N PHE A 128 -0.88 0.16 -17.77
CA PHE A 128 -0.18 1.09 -16.88
C PHE A 128 -0.12 0.55 -15.45
N TYR A 129 -1.25 0.07 -14.92
CA TYR A 129 -1.32 -0.47 -13.57
C TYR A 129 -0.39 -1.69 -13.39
N GLN A 130 -0.40 -2.64 -14.34
CA GLN A 130 0.48 -3.80 -14.30
C GLN A 130 1.96 -3.41 -14.45
N ASN A 131 2.28 -2.44 -15.30
CA ASN A 131 3.65 -1.93 -15.44
C ASN A 131 4.15 -1.28 -14.15
N SER A 132 3.30 -0.49 -13.47
CA SER A 132 3.62 0.10 -12.16
C SER A 132 3.87 -0.98 -11.10
N LYS A 133 3.03 -2.01 -11.06
CA LYS A 133 3.20 -3.16 -10.15
C LYS A 133 4.51 -3.91 -10.44
N ASN A 134 4.76 -4.26 -11.71
CA ASN A 134 5.94 -4.99 -12.14
C ASN A 134 7.24 -4.23 -11.87
N MET A 135 7.23 -2.90 -11.97
CA MET A 135 8.39 -2.08 -11.61
C MET A 135 8.78 -2.25 -10.13
N LEU A 136 7.78 -2.25 -9.23
CA LEU A 136 8.03 -2.46 -7.80
C LEU A 136 8.49 -3.89 -7.50
N ILE A 137 7.86 -4.89 -8.13
CA ILE A 137 8.26 -6.31 -8.02
C ILE A 137 9.72 -6.48 -8.43
N ASN A 138 10.08 -5.98 -9.61
CA ASN A 138 11.46 -6.07 -10.11
C ASN A 138 12.45 -5.34 -9.21
N SER A 139 12.05 -4.21 -8.60
CA SER A 139 12.92 -3.50 -7.67
C SER A 139 13.15 -4.28 -6.38
N LEU A 140 12.11 -4.93 -5.84
CA LEU A 140 12.21 -5.79 -4.66
C LEU A 140 13.10 -7.01 -4.91
N ILE A 141 12.95 -7.67 -6.06
CA ILE A 141 13.73 -8.88 -6.41
C ILE A 141 15.21 -8.56 -6.57
N ASN A 142 15.53 -7.44 -7.22
CA ASN A 142 16.90 -7.06 -7.52
C ASN A 142 17.56 -6.24 -6.40
N GLU A 143 16.84 -5.95 -5.31
CA GLU A 143 17.30 -5.09 -4.20
C GLU A 143 17.85 -3.73 -4.68
N THR A 144 17.32 -3.23 -5.80
CA THR A 144 17.86 -2.07 -6.54
C THR A 144 17.47 -0.72 -5.92
N GLY A 145 16.69 -0.72 -4.83
CA GLY A 145 16.25 0.47 -4.13
C GLY A 145 16.87 0.60 -2.74
N ALA A 146 17.04 1.83 -2.26
CA ALA A 146 17.06 2.06 -0.82
C ALA A 146 15.70 1.59 -0.29
N SER A 147 15.67 0.46 0.44
CA SER A 147 14.47 -0.34 0.73
C SER A 147 13.26 0.43 1.28
N LEU A 148 13.46 1.66 1.76
CA LEU A 148 12.41 2.50 2.33
C LEU A 148 12.05 3.72 1.47
N THR A 149 12.48 3.84 0.21
CA THR A 149 12.04 4.94 -0.69
C THR A 149 10.83 4.59 -1.56
N TYR A 150 10.32 3.36 -1.45
CA TYR A 150 9.15 2.92 -2.21
C TYR A 150 7.87 3.72 -1.92
N PHE A 151 7.79 4.37 -0.76
CA PHE A 151 6.65 5.24 -0.41
C PHE A 151 6.38 6.31 -1.47
N LEU A 152 7.41 6.79 -2.20
CA LEU A 152 7.21 7.77 -3.27
C LEU A 152 6.42 7.18 -4.45
N ASN A 153 6.76 5.97 -4.87
CA ASN A 153 6.03 5.28 -5.94
C ASN A 153 4.58 4.97 -5.52
N LEU A 154 4.39 4.56 -4.26
CA LEU A 154 3.07 4.29 -3.68
C LEU A 154 2.22 5.56 -3.61
N GLU A 155 2.79 6.68 -3.14
CA GLU A 155 2.11 7.97 -3.09
C GLU A 155 1.75 8.47 -4.50
N GLN A 156 2.66 8.33 -5.47
CA GLN A 156 2.41 8.71 -6.86
C GLN A 156 1.25 7.91 -7.48
N LEU A 157 1.25 6.58 -7.34
CA LEU A 157 0.17 5.74 -7.85
C LEU A 157 -1.18 6.12 -7.22
N TYR A 158 -1.20 6.33 -5.90
CA TYR A 158 -2.39 6.76 -5.19
C TYR A 158 -2.92 8.11 -5.69
N ASN A 159 -2.04 9.10 -5.87
CA ASN A 159 -2.46 10.42 -6.39
C ASN A 159 -3.02 10.31 -7.81
N LEU A 160 -2.38 9.54 -8.70
CA LEU A 160 -2.90 9.28 -10.05
C LEU A 160 -4.26 8.58 -10.02
N ALA A 161 -4.45 7.64 -9.09
CA ALA A 161 -5.73 6.96 -8.94
C ALA A 161 -6.84 7.93 -8.50
N LEU A 162 -6.55 8.83 -7.56
CA LEU A 162 -7.50 9.89 -7.17
C LEU A 162 -7.83 10.79 -8.36
N GLU A 163 -6.84 11.23 -9.12
CA GLU A 163 -7.06 12.07 -10.30
C GLU A 163 -7.99 11.39 -11.31
N LYS A 164 -7.74 10.12 -11.64
CA LYS A 164 -8.61 9.34 -12.54
C LYS A 164 -10.01 9.16 -11.96
N LYS A 165 -10.16 8.79 -10.68
CA LYS A 165 -11.45 8.69 -9.98
C LYS A 165 -12.27 9.99 -10.14
N TYR A 166 -11.63 11.15 -9.95
CA TYR A 166 -12.27 12.45 -10.09
C TYR A 166 -12.62 12.82 -11.54
N GLN A 167 -11.78 12.44 -12.51
CA GLN A 167 -12.10 12.61 -13.94
C GLN A 167 -13.35 11.81 -14.34
N TYR A 168 -13.46 10.54 -13.91
CA TYR A 168 -14.63 9.72 -14.17
C TYR A 168 -15.91 10.33 -13.58
N ILE A 169 -15.87 10.81 -12.34
CA ILE A 169 -17.02 11.47 -11.70
C ILE A 169 -17.46 12.69 -12.52
N LYS A 170 -16.51 13.54 -12.92
CA LYS A 170 -16.79 14.73 -13.75
C LYS A 170 -17.46 14.35 -15.07
N MET A 171 -16.93 13.34 -15.77
CA MET A 171 -17.49 12.85 -17.02
C MET A 171 -18.90 12.26 -16.85
N ALA A 172 -19.13 11.49 -15.79
CA ALA A 172 -20.42 10.90 -15.48
C ALA A 172 -21.50 11.96 -15.19
N VAL A 173 -21.15 12.99 -14.41
CA VAL A 173 -22.04 14.14 -14.13
C VAL A 173 -22.39 14.88 -15.42
N CYS A 174 -21.41 15.19 -16.27
CA CYS A 174 -21.65 15.85 -17.55
C CYS A 174 -22.56 15.04 -18.48
N LYS A 175 -22.37 13.71 -18.57
CA LYS A 175 -23.25 12.81 -19.35
C LYS A 175 -24.69 12.81 -18.81
N LYS A 176 -24.86 12.79 -17.49
CA LYS A 176 -26.19 12.79 -16.84
C LYS A 176 -26.94 14.12 -17.05
N ILE A 177 -26.24 15.26 -17.02
CA ILE A 177 -26.83 16.58 -17.33
C ILE A 177 -27.29 16.64 -18.78
N ARG A 178 -26.48 16.15 -19.74
CA ARG A 178 -26.88 16.14 -21.16
C ARG A 178 -28.12 15.27 -21.42
N LYS A 179 -28.22 14.11 -20.78
CA LYS A 179 -29.41 13.23 -20.89
C LYS A 179 -30.69 13.79 -20.29
N ARG A 180 -30.62 14.79 -19.39
CA ARG A 180 -31.80 15.45 -18.80
C ARG A 180 -32.26 16.68 -19.60
N LYS A 181 -31.46 17.13 -20.56
CA LYS A 181 -31.77 18.28 -21.43
C LYS A 181 -32.25 17.87 -22.83
N MET A 182 -32.33 16.56 -23.09
CA MET A 182 -33.00 15.95 -24.25
C MET A 182 -34.30 15.34 -23.77
#